data_AF-Q1YDD7-F1
#
_entry.id   AF-Q1YDD7-F1
#
_cell.length_a   1.000
_cell.length_b   1.000
_cell.length_c   1.000
_cell.angle_alpha   90.00
_cell.angle_beta   90.00
_cell.angle_gamma   90.00
#
_symmetry.space_group_name_H-M   'P 1'
#
loop_
_entity.id
_entity.type
_entity.pdbx_description
1 polymer ?
#
loop_
_entity_poly.entity_id
_entity_poly.type
_entity_poly.pdbx_seq_one_letter_code
_entity_poly.pdbx_strand_id
1 'polypeptide(L)'
;MSRNARSGHNVKAKAISNRKSGVGPIGLAARWFLSLAFVLVALIVGSVGAFLILESAEHAAARSALAYARLVSASGDRGKRDAERTAARFEALLPQGGSASDETLILSGAAGIKPLLDMERSVLNKRFPDAPVRAYGTMLGHAFEAQVPAGVALAAGALSRGAVIPPFDFGEERPASAAPRRAIVTAIGHLHAEGACELEAVDGRRL
;
A
#
# COMPACT_ATOMS: atom_id res chain seq x y z
N MET A 1 56.44 -14.94 39.93
CA MET A 1 56.13 -15.46 41.29
C MET A 1 55.29 -14.41 42.00
N SER A 2 53.97 -14.53 42.00
CA SER A 2 53.14 -15.19 43.05
C SER A 2 52.82 -14.28 44.25
N ARG A 3 51.52 -13.92 44.33
CA ARG A 3 50.66 -13.65 45.52
C ARG A 3 50.98 -12.33 46.26
N ASN A 4 50.02 -11.58 46.80
CA ASN A 4 48.86 -12.02 47.57
C ASN A 4 47.80 -10.91 47.73
N ALA A 5 46.57 -11.34 48.02
CA ALA A 5 45.36 -10.54 48.18
C ALA A 5 45.24 -9.81 49.54
N ARG A 6 44.53 -8.66 49.56
CA ARG A 6 43.68 -8.09 50.64
C ARG A 6 42.62 -7.20 49.97
N SER A 7 41.33 -7.52 50.03
CA SER A 7 40.35 -7.20 51.09
C SER A 7 40.07 -5.71 51.29
N GLY A 8 38.88 -5.29 50.86
CA GLY A 8 38.22 -3.99 51.11
C GLY A 8 37.00 -3.90 50.19
N HIS A 9 35.81 -4.40 50.54
CA HIS A 9 34.75 -3.77 51.34
C HIS A 9 34.37 -2.35 50.93
N ASN A 10 33.04 -2.13 50.86
CA ASN A 10 32.24 -0.90 50.69
C ASN A 10 31.89 -0.47 49.24
N VAL A 11 30.63 -0.21 48.83
CA VAL A 11 29.28 -0.27 49.44
C VAL A 11 28.28 -0.47 48.28
N LYS A 12 27.26 -1.33 48.46
CA LYS A 12 26.12 -1.46 47.53
C LYS A 12 25.15 -0.27 47.71
N ALA A 13 24.91 0.51 46.65
CA ALA A 13 23.79 1.45 46.62
C ALA A 13 22.48 0.67 46.36
N LYS A 14 21.70 0.46 47.42
CA LYS A 14 20.39 -0.16 47.38
C LYS A 14 19.32 0.94 47.32
N ALA A 15 18.83 1.27 46.13
CA ALA A 15 17.65 2.12 45.98
C ALA A 15 16.39 1.27 46.21
N ILE A 16 15.93 1.19 47.46
CA ILE A 16 14.60 0.72 47.81
C ILE A 16 13.64 1.89 47.55
N SER A 17 13.02 1.91 46.37
CA SER A 17 11.88 2.78 46.08
C SER A 17 10.59 2.03 46.40
N ASN A 18 10.17 2.08 47.66
CA ASN A 18 8.82 1.70 48.07
C ASN A 18 7.89 2.89 47.80
N ARG A 19 7.28 2.94 46.62
CA ARG A 19 6.12 3.82 46.38
C ARG A 19 4.90 2.94 46.11
N LYS A 20 4.11 2.75 47.16
CA LYS A 20 2.69 2.40 47.06
C LYS A 20 1.99 3.52 46.28
N SER A 21 1.84 3.39 44.96
CA SER A 21 0.90 4.22 44.21
C SER A 21 -0.46 3.51 44.25
N GLY A 22 -1.32 3.97 45.17
CA GLY A 22 -2.73 3.62 45.14
C GLY A 22 -3.31 4.04 43.79
N VAL A 23 -3.73 3.07 42.99
CA VAL A 23 -4.47 3.31 41.75
C VAL A 23 -5.88 3.70 42.17
N GLY A 24 -6.15 5.00 42.22
CA GLY A 24 -7.51 5.51 42.39
C GLY A 24 -8.39 5.11 41.19
N PRO A 25 -9.72 5.08 41.34
CA PRO A 25 -10.67 4.63 40.30
C PRO A 25 -10.56 5.36 38.97
N ILE A 26 -9.92 6.54 38.96
CA ILE A 26 -9.67 7.38 37.79
C ILE A 26 -8.56 6.79 36.88
N GLY A 27 -7.55 6.10 37.45
CA GLY A 27 -6.47 5.49 36.68
C GLY A 27 -6.88 4.25 35.90
N LEU A 28 -7.96 3.58 36.34
CA LEU A 28 -8.55 2.46 35.60
C LEU A 28 -9.35 2.99 34.39
N ALA A 29 -10.14 4.06 34.58
CA ALA A 29 -10.91 4.70 33.51
C ALA A 29 -10.03 5.27 32.37
N ALA A 30 -8.87 5.85 32.70
CA ALA A 30 -7.93 6.33 31.68
C ALA A 30 -7.28 5.19 30.85
N ARG A 31 -7.09 4.01 31.44
CA ARG A 31 -6.63 2.81 30.70
C ARG A 31 -7.71 2.25 29.77
N TRP A 32 -8.99 2.36 30.13
CA TRP A 32 -10.10 2.01 29.24
C TRP A 32 -10.20 2.97 28.06
N PHE A 33 -9.96 4.26 28.27
CA PHE A 33 -9.98 5.26 27.19
C PHE A 33 -8.85 5.07 26.17
N LEU A 34 -7.63 4.74 26.60
CA LEU A 34 -6.54 4.46 25.66
C LEU A 34 -6.61 3.07 25.01
N SER A 35 -7.31 2.10 25.60
CA SER A 35 -7.51 0.79 24.98
C SER A 35 -8.68 0.75 23.99
N LEU A 36 -9.41 1.86 23.85
CA LEU A 36 -10.48 2.07 22.87
C LEU A 36 -10.04 2.90 21.66
N ALA A 37 -8.74 3.07 21.43
CA ALA A 37 -8.23 3.34 20.10
C ALA A 37 -8.35 2.06 19.24
N PHE A 38 -9.58 1.54 19.12
CA PHE A 38 -9.95 0.74 17.97
C PHE A 38 -9.72 1.68 16.80
N VAL A 39 -8.61 1.52 16.09
CA VAL A 39 -8.51 1.99 14.72
C VAL A 39 -9.68 1.30 14.04
N LEU A 40 -10.77 2.05 13.83
CA LEU A 40 -11.94 1.55 13.18
C LEU A 40 -11.49 1.23 11.75
N VAL A 41 -11.17 -0.04 11.49
CA VAL A 41 -10.87 -0.53 10.15
C VAL A 41 -12.18 -0.47 9.39
N ALA A 42 -12.43 0.68 8.79
CA ALA A 42 -13.64 1.00 8.08
C ALA A 42 -13.30 1.72 6.79
N LEU A 43 -14.13 1.49 5.78
CA LEU A 43 -14.13 2.23 4.53
C LEU A 43 -14.36 3.71 4.82
N ILE A 44 -13.38 4.56 4.52
CA ILE A 44 -13.57 6.02 4.49
C ILE A 44 -14.03 6.37 3.08
N VAL A 45 -15.23 6.92 2.93
CA VAL A 45 -15.76 7.32 1.61
C VAL A 45 -15.14 8.64 1.17
N GLY A 46 -14.72 8.70 -0.09
CA GLY A 46 -14.17 9.90 -0.73
C GLY A 46 -15.05 10.39 -1.88
N SER A 47 -15.08 11.70 -2.11
CA SER A 47 -15.64 12.29 -3.33
C SER A 47 -14.50 12.60 -4.29
N VAL A 48 -14.40 11.82 -5.38
CA VAL A 48 -13.31 11.93 -6.36
C VAL A 48 -13.89 11.82 -7.77
N GLY A 49 -13.36 12.63 -8.69
CA GLY A 49 -13.57 12.48 -10.12
C GLY A 49 -12.23 12.30 -10.83
N ALA A 50 -12.16 11.39 -11.79
CA ALA A 50 -10.98 11.15 -12.60
C ALA A 50 -11.39 10.81 -14.04
N PHE A 51 -10.70 11.43 -15.00
CA PHE A 51 -10.94 11.24 -16.43
C PHE A 51 -9.61 10.95 -17.12
N LEU A 52 -9.64 9.97 -18.03
CA LEU A 52 -8.47 9.52 -18.78
C LEU A 52 -8.75 9.68 -20.27
N ILE A 53 -7.77 10.21 -21.00
CA ILE A 53 -7.79 10.23 -22.47
C ILE A 53 -6.85 9.13 -22.93
N LEU A 54 -7.40 8.11 -23.57
CA LEU A 54 -6.65 7.02 -24.19
C LEU A 54 -6.61 7.24 -25.70
N GLU A 55 -5.45 7.02 -26.28
CA GLU A 55 -5.17 7.28 -27.69
C GLU A 55 -4.14 6.26 -28.17
N SER A 56 -4.19 5.91 -29.47
CA SER A 56 -3.14 5.07 -30.04
C SER A 56 -1.80 5.83 -30.06
N ALA A 57 -0.69 5.11 -29.96
CA ALA A 57 0.63 5.73 -29.95
C ALA A 57 0.89 6.50 -31.27
N GLU A 58 0.44 5.97 -32.40
CA GLU A 58 0.62 6.55 -33.72
C GLU A 58 -0.14 7.88 -33.87
N HIS A 59 -1.39 7.92 -33.39
CA HIS A 59 -2.20 9.14 -33.48
C HIS A 59 -1.70 10.22 -32.51
N ALA A 60 -1.30 9.81 -31.30
CA ALA A 60 -0.67 10.70 -30.32
C ALA A 60 0.63 11.32 -30.85
N ALA A 61 1.48 10.51 -31.49
CA ALA A 61 2.74 10.95 -32.10
C ALA A 61 2.51 11.91 -33.28
N ALA A 62 1.54 11.61 -34.16
CA ALA A 62 1.22 12.44 -35.32
C ALA A 62 0.87 13.90 -34.95
N ARG A 63 0.31 14.13 -33.76
CA ARG A 63 0.00 15.46 -33.23
C ARG A 63 0.96 15.94 -32.14
N SER A 64 2.04 15.21 -31.89
CA SER A 64 3.04 15.46 -30.83
C SER A 64 2.42 15.65 -29.44
N ALA A 65 1.48 14.78 -29.09
CA ALA A 65 0.76 14.78 -27.83
C ALA A 65 1.68 14.53 -26.64
N LEU A 66 1.31 15.08 -25.48
CA LEU A 66 1.95 14.72 -24.21
C LEU A 66 1.39 13.38 -23.71
N ALA A 67 2.22 12.35 -23.61
CA ALA A 67 1.87 11.06 -23.02
C ALA A 67 2.41 10.97 -21.58
N TYR A 68 1.54 10.55 -20.65
CA TYR A 68 1.92 10.35 -19.25
C TYR A 68 2.48 8.95 -19.00
N ALA A 69 1.85 7.94 -19.58
CA ALA A 69 2.25 6.54 -19.49
C ALA A 69 1.57 5.75 -20.62
N ARG A 70 2.06 4.53 -20.87
CA ARG A 70 1.42 3.56 -21.74
C ARG A 70 0.55 2.63 -20.90
N LEU A 71 -0.73 2.52 -21.22
CA LEU A 71 -1.60 1.48 -20.65
C LEU A 71 -1.31 0.16 -21.36
N VAL A 72 -0.75 -0.80 -20.65
CA VAL A 72 -0.32 -2.11 -21.19
C VAL A 72 -1.50 -3.08 -21.23
N SER A 73 -2.23 -3.16 -20.12
CA SER A 73 -3.37 -4.03 -19.97
C SER A 73 -4.37 -3.44 -18.98
N ALA A 74 -5.65 -3.77 -19.18
CA ALA A 74 -6.71 -3.53 -18.23
C ALA A 74 -7.58 -4.79 -18.21
N SER A 75 -7.58 -5.50 -17.09
CA SER A 75 -8.25 -6.78 -16.92
C SER A 75 -9.22 -6.70 -15.74
N GLY A 76 -10.31 -7.44 -15.84
CA GLY A 76 -11.30 -7.56 -14.77
C GLY A 76 -12.01 -8.90 -14.85
N ASP A 77 -12.35 -9.43 -13.69
CA ASP A 77 -13.16 -10.64 -13.56
C ASP A 77 -14.17 -10.45 -12.43
N ARG A 78 -15.20 -11.30 -12.43
CA ARG A 78 -16.22 -11.32 -11.39
C ARG A 78 -16.57 -12.75 -10.97
N GLY A 79 -16.72 -12.95 -9.67
CA GLY A 79 -17.13 -14.24 -9.11
C GLY A 79 -17.71 -14.12 -7.72
N LYS A 80 -18.32 -15.20 -7.23
CA LYS A 80 -18.79 -15.30 -5.84
C LYS A 80 -17.61 -15.13 -4.88
N ARG A 81 -17.88 -14.54 -3.71
CA ARG A 81 -16.90 -14.42 -2.62
C ARG A 81 -16.65 -15.78 -2.01
N ASP A 82 -15.48 -16.30 -2.33
CA ASP A 82 -14.88 -17.50 -1.81
C ASP A 82 -13.38 -17.22 -1.74
N ALA A 83 -12.74 -17.46 -0.60
CA ALA A 83 -11.38 -16.95 -0.34
C ALA A 83 -10.38 -17.46 -1.39
N GLU A 84 -10.39 -18.77 -1.64
CA GLU A 84 -9.46 -19.43 -2.55
C GLU A 84 -9.73 -19.03 -4.01
N ARG A 85 -10.99 -19.11 -4.46
CA ARG A 85 -11.34 -18.75 -5.83
C ARG A 85 -11.15 -17.27 -6.11
N THR A 86 -11.37 -16.40 -5.11
CA THR A 86 -11.13 -14.96 -5.25
C THR A 86 -9.64 -14.68 -5.39
N ALA A 87 -8.80 -15.29 -4.55
CA ALA A 87 -7.35 -15.16 -4.67
C ALA A 87 -6.83 -15.66 -6.03
N ALA A 88 -7.31 -16.82 -6.50
CA ALA A 88 -6.93 -17.37 -7.79
C ALA A 88 -7.35 -16.49 -8.97
N ARG A 89 -8.58 -15.97 -8.97
CA ARG A 89 -9.05 -15.01 -10.00
C ARG A 89 -8.20 -13.75 -10.00
N PHE A 90 -7.99 -13.15 -8.82
CA PHE A 90 -7.18 -11.96 -8.69
C PHE A 90 -5.74 -12.19 -9.18
N GLU A 91 -5.10 -13.29 -8.77
CA GLU A 91 -3.75 -13.64 -9.21
C GLU A 91 -3.64 -13.83 -10.73
N ALA A 92 -4.69 -14.36 -11.37
CA ALA A 92 -4.74 -14.52 -12.83
C ALA A 92 -4.87 -13.19 -13.59
N LEU A 93 -5.51 -12.17 -12.99
CA LEU A 93 -5.67 -10.83 -13.57
C LEU A 93 -4.37 -10.02 -13.53
N LEU A 94 -3.48 -10.33 -12.59
CA LEU A 94 -2.20 -9.66 -12.48
C LEU A 94 -1.32 -9.96 -13.71
N PRO A 95 -0.48 -9.00 -14.13
CA PRO A 95 0.43 -9.23 -15.25
C PRO A 95 1.27 -10.50 -15.09
N GLN A 96 1.42 -11.20 -16.20
CA GLN A 96 2.19 -12.44 -16.27
C GLN A 96 3.58 -12.14 -16.85
N GLY A 97 4.63 -12.51 -16.12
CA GLY A 97 6.01 -12.20 -16.51
C GLY A 97 6.45 -10.78 -16.13
N GLY A 98 7.74 -10.50 -16.37
CA GLY A 98 8.43 -9.32 -15.84
C GLY A 98 9.04 -9.59 -14.46
N SER A 99 10.29 -9.16 -14.25
CA SER A 99 10.92 -9.27 -12.92
C SER A 99 10.11 -8.43 -11.93
N ALA A 100 9.82 -9.00 -10.74
CA ALA A 100 9.51 -8.18 -9.59
C ALA A 100 10.74 -7.28 -9.39
N SER A 101 10.56 -6.00 -9.72
CA SER A 101 11.57 -4.97 -9.62
C SER A 101 11.10 -3.95 -8.60
N ASP A 102 12.02 -3.35 -7.87
CA ASP A 102 11.74 -2.21 -7.02
C ASP A 102 11.31 -0.96 -7.83
N GLU A 103 11.46 -1.00 -9.16
CA GLU A 103 10.88 -0.04 -10.12
C GLU A 103 9.39 -0.31 -10.45
N THR A 104 8.75 -1.31 -9.83
CA THR A 104 7.30 -1.55 -9.96
C THR A 104 6.55 -0.93 -8.79
N LEU A 105 5.73 0.09 -9.05
CA LEU A 105 4.81 0.66 -8.08
C LEU A 105 3.46 -0.07 -8.12
N ILE A 106 2.94 -0.51 -6.98
CA ILE A 106 1.58 -1.06 -6.90
C ILE A 106 0.68 -0.06 -6.17
N LEU A 107 -0.40 0.36 -6.82
CA LEU A 107 -1.45 1.17 -6.23
C LEU A 107 -2.65 0.28 -5.91
N SER A 108 -2.83 -0.04 -4.63
CA SER A 108 -3.97 -0.82 -4.15
C SER A 108 -5.24 0.03 -4.08
N GLY A 109 -6.24 -0.41 -4.83
CA GLY A 109 -7.61 0.13 -4.81
C GLY A 109 -8.57 -0.70 -3.95
N ALA A 110 -8.08 -1.51 -3.01
CA ALA A 110 -8.94 -2.33 -2.16
C ALA A 110 -9.85 -1.47 -1.27
N ALA A 111 -11.09 -1.93 -1.07
CA ALA A 111 -12.13 -1.24 -0.30
C ALA A 111 -11.91 -1.20 1.24
N GLY A 112 -10.71 -1.54 1.74
CA GLY A 112 -10.44 -1.54 3.19
C GLY A 112 -11.17 -2.62 3.99
N ILE A 113 -11.80 -3.59 3.32
CA ILE A 113 -12.45 -4.74 3.95
C ILE A 113 -11.39 -5.77 4.31
N LYS A 114 -11.15 -5.97 5.62
CA LYS A 114 -9.99 -6.70 6.12
C LYS A 114 -9.74 -8.06 5.42
N PRO A 115 -10.71 -8.99 5.29
CA PRO A 115 -10.45 -10.26 4.61
C PRO A 115 -10.00 -10.12 3.15
N LEU A 116 -10.54 -9.13 2.43
CA LEU A 116 -10.17 -8.86 1.04
C LEU A 116 -8.81 -8.18 0.94
N LEU A 117 -8.49 -7.29 1.88
CA LEU A 117 -7.18 -6.65 1.97
C LEU A 117 -6.08 -7.66 2.32
N ASP A 118 -6.33 -8.56 3.28
CA ASP A 118 -5.39 -9.62 3.64
C ASP A 118 -5.12 -10.55 2.45
N MET A 119 -6.18 -10.92 1.71
CA MET A 119 -6.07 -11.72 0.48
C MET A 119 -5.26 -11.01 -0.60
N GLU A 120 -5.61 -9.76 -0.92
CA GLU A 120 -4.90 -8.95 -1.92
C GLU A 120 -3.41 -8.87 -1.57
N ARG A 121 -3.11 -8.51 -0.31
CA ARG A 121 -1.75 -8.40 0.20
C ARG A 121 -0.99 -9.72 0.11
N SER A 122 -1.62 -10.85 0.45
CA SER A 122 -1.01 -12.17 0.33
C SER A 122 -0.62 -12.48 -1.12
N VAL A 123 -1.51 -12.20 -2.08
CA VAL A 123 -1.24 -12.42 -3.50
C VAL A 123 -0.15 -11.48 -4.00
N LEU A 124 -0.21 -10.19 -3.66
CA LEU A 124 0.78 -9.20 -4.07
C LEU A 124 2.16 -9.48 -3.49
N ASN A 125 2.27 -9.83 -2.21
CA ASN A 125 3.56 -10.18 -1.59
C ASN A 125 4.17 -11.44 -2.21
N LYS A 126 3.36 -12.40 -2.66
CA LYS A 126 3.81 -13.60 -3.37
C LYS A 126 4.31 -13.27 -4.78
N ARG A 127 3.58 -12.41 -5.52
CA ARG A 127 3.84 -12.10 -6.93
C ARG A 127 4.89 -11.01 -7.14
N PHE A 128 4.92 -10.03 -6.24
CA PHE A 128 5.75 -8.83 -6.32
C PHE A 128 6.39 -8.54 -4.95
N PRO A 129 7.27 -9.43 -4.46
CA PRO A 129 7.82 -9.34 -3.11
C PRO A 129 8.58 -8.03 -2.84
N ASP A 130 9.15 -7.42 -3.87
CA ASP A 130 9.99 -6.22 -3.78
C ASP A 130 9.28 -4.93 -4.20
N ALA A 131 8.05 -5.03 -4.71
CA ALA A 131 7.30 -3.86 -5.19
C ALA A 131 6.69 -3.08 -4.01
N PRO A 132 6.89 -1.75 -3.91
CA PRO A 132 6.15 -0.92 -2.98
C PRO A 132 4.65 -0.94 -3.31
N VAL A 133 3.82 -1.29 -2.32
CA VAL A 133 2.35 -1.21 -2.38
C VAL A 133 1.90 0.06 -1.67
N ARG A 134 0.98 0.81 -2.28
CA ARG A 134 0.35 2.02 -1.73
C ARG A 134 -1.16 1.92 -1.79
N ALA A 135 -1.82 2.00 -0.64
CA ALA A 135 -3.27 2.10 -0.54
C ALA A 135 -3.69 3.56 -0.73
N TYR A 136 -3.86 4.01 -1.97
CA TYR A 136 -4.19 5.41 -2.26
C TYR A 136 -5.57 5.85 -1.73
N GLY A 137 -6.44 4.89 -1.39
CA GLY A 137 -7.68 5.15 -0.66
C GLY A 137 -7.46 5.79 0.72
N THR A 138 -6.28 5.63 1.35
CA THR A 138 -5.92 6.31 2.59
C THR A 138 -5.89 7.83 2.42
N MET A 139 -5.48 8.32 1.25
CA MET A 139 -5.37 9.76 0.96
C MET A 139 -6.65 10.33 0.37
N LEU A 140 -7.33 9.59 -0.50
CA LEU A 140 -8.48 10.08 -1.26
C LEU A 140 -9.84 9.75 -0.62
N GLY A 141 -9.87 8.81 0.33
CA GLY A 141 -11.05 8.00 0.57
C GLY A 141 -11.31 7.03 -0.58
N HIS A 142 -12.24 6.11 -0.40
CA HIS A 142 -12.67 5.18 -1.43
C HIS A 142 -13.71 5.84 -2.33
N ALA A 143 -13.40 5.90 -3.62
CA ALA A 143 -14.15 6.65 -4.62
C ALA A 143 -15.13 5.81 -5.46
N PHE A 144 -15.37 4.56 -5.05
CA PHE A 144 -16.25 3.61 -5.76
C PHE A 144 -15.89 3.49 -7.25
N GLU A 145 -16.76 3.94 -8.16
CA GLU A 145 -16.57 3.82 -9.61
C GLU A 145 -15.37 4.63 -10.11
N ALA A 146 -15.02 5.72 -9.42
CA ALA A 146 -13.86 6.54 -9.77
C ALA A 146 -12.55 6.01 -9.18
N GLN A 147 -12.58 4.95 -8.36
CA GLN A 147 -11.40 4.41 -7.68
C GLN A 147 -10.31 3.97 -8.68
N VAL A 148 -10.67 3.12 -9.65
CA VAL A 148 -9.71 2.62 -10.64
C VAL A 148 -9.19 3.73 -11.57
N PRO A 149 -10.05 4.58 -12.18
CA PRO A 149 -9.56 5.71 -12.96
C PRO A 149 -8.64 6.66 -12.18
N ALA A 150 -8.93 6.92 -10.90
CA ALA A 150 -8.06 7.73 -10.04
C ALA A 150 -6.71 7.05 -9.80
N GLY A 151 -6.70 5.75 -9.50
CA GLY A 151 -5.47 4.98 -9.37
C GLY A 151 -4.63 4.99 -10.65
N VAL A 152 -5.26 4.83 -11.82
CA VAL A 152 -4.59 4.89 -13.13
C VAL A 152 -4.00 6.27 -13.40
N ALA A 153 -4.72 7.34 -13.08
CA ALA A 153 -4.21 8.71 -13.20
C ALA A 153 -3.00 8.97 -12.28
N LEU A 154 -3.07 8.49 -11.04
CA LEU A 154 -1.96 8.58 -10.06
C LEU A 154 -0.74 7.80 -10.55
N ALA A 155 -0.93 6.57 -11.02
CA ALA A 155 0.12 5.74 -11.58
C ALA A 155 0.79 6.41 -12.79
N ALA A 156 0.00 6.89 -13.75
CA ALA A 156 0.52 7.58 -14.93
C ALA A 156 1.30 8.85 -14.55
N GLY A 157 0.82 9.61 -13.57
CA GLY A 157 1.53 10.77 -13.03
C GLY A 157 2.84 10.40 -12.33
N ALA A 158 2.88 9.30 -11.59
CA ALA A 158 4.08 8.81 -10.92
C ALA A 158 5.14 8.37 -11.94
N LEU A 159 4.74 7.60 -12.95
CA LEU A 159 5.61 7.16 -14.05
C LEU A 159 6.16 8.35 -14.85
N SER A 160 5.29 9.27 -15.29
CA SER A 160 5.69 10.44 -16.09
C SER A 160 6.70 11.36 -15.40
N ARG A 161 6.66 11.41 -14.07
CA ARG A 161 7.53 12.25 -13.24
C ARG A 161 8.72 11.51 -12.63
N GLY A 162 8.76 10.17 -12.71
CA GLY A 162 9.68 9.37 -11.91
C GLY A 162 9.48 9.61 -10.41
N ALA A 163 8.24 9.86 -9.98
CA ALA A 163 7.96 10.25 -8.59
C ALA A 163 7.89 9.02 -7.68
N VAL A 164 8.76 9.00 -6.67
CA VAL A 164 8.75 8.00 -5.60
C VAL A 164 7.64 8.37 -4.61
N ILE A 165 6.55 7.59 -4.59
CA ILE A 165 5.43 7.84 -3.68
C ILE A 165 5.79 7.37 -2.26
N PRO A 166 5.80 8.25 -1.25
CA PRO A 166 6.06 7.85 0.13
C PRO A 166 4.92 6.96 0.66
N PRO A 167 5.17 6.15 1.71
CA PRO A 167 4.12 5.47 2.44
C PRO A 167 3.02 6.43 2.91
N PHE A 168 1.75 6.05 2.77
CA PHE A 168 0.59 6.77 3.29
C PHE A 168 0.24 6.40 4.72
N ASP A 169 0.76 5.27 5.20
CA ASP A 169 0.60 4.78 6.56
C ASP A 169 1.97 4.41 7.18
N PHE A 170 2.06 4.43 8.50
CA PHE A 170 3.29 4.24 9.28
C PHE A 170 3.64 2.76 9.52
N GLY A 171 2.78 1.81 9.15
CA GLY A 171 2.95 0.39 9.50
C GLY A 171 3.33 -0.49 8.31
N GLU A 172 2.37 -0.69 7.40
CA GLU A 172 2.37 -1.84 6.49
C GLU A 172 2.98 -1.55 5.11
N GLU A 173 3.15 -0.27 4.77
CA GLU A 173 3.63 0.17 3.47
C GLU A 173 5.15 0.32 3.46
N ARG A 174 5.82 -0.54 2.68
CA ARG A 174 7.28 -0.51 2.54
C ARG A 174 7.75 0.76 1.82
N PRO A 175 8.85 1.40 2.25
CA PRO A 175 9.48 2.48 1.49
C PRO A 175 9.82 2.03 0.07
N ALA A 176 9.71 2.95 -0.89
CA ALA A 176 10.16 2.71 -2.26
C ALA A 176 11.62 3.14 -2.39
N SER A 177 12.47 2.28 -2.97
CA SER A 177 13.91 2.52 -3.17
C SER A 177 14.26 3.15 -4.52
N ALA A 178 13.35 3.04 -5.51
CA ALA A 178 13.59 3.48 -6.88
C ALA A 178 12.38 4.24 -7.45
N ALA A 179 12.65 5.05 -8.48
CA ALA A 179 11.61 5.68 -9.28
C ALA A 179 10.88 4.62 -10.12
N PRO A 180 9.54 4.64 -10.20
CA PRO A 180 8.83 3.59 -10.90
C PRO A 180 8.98 3.73 -12.42
N ARG A 181 9.28 2.62 -13.10
CA ARG A 181 9.18 2.46 -14.57
C ARG A 181 7.94 1.69 -14.98
N ARG A 182 7.32 0.99 -14.03
CA ARG A 182 6.11 0.20 -14.20
C ARG A 182 5.17 0.44 -13.03
N ALA A 183 3.87 0.42 -13.30
CA ALA A 183 2.87 0.52 -12.26
C ALA A 183 1.75 -0.48 -12.47
N ILE A 184 1.24 -1.03 -11.36
CA ILE A 184 0.05 -1.89 -11.34
C ILE A 184 -0.98 -1.22 -10.45
N VAL A 185 -2.18 -1.00 -10.98
CA VAL A 185 -3.32 -0.51 -10.22
C VAL A 185 -4.27 -1.67 -10.00
N THR A 186 -4.53 -2.04 -8.76
CA THR A 186 -5.44 -3.14 -8.43
C THR A 186 -6.77 -2.61 -7.95
N ALA A 187 -7.81 -3.43 -8.10
CA ALA A 187 -9.16 -3.14 -7.63
C ALA A 187 -9.76 -4.40 -7.05
N ILE A 188 -10.17 -4.36 -5.78
CA ILE A 188 -10.92 -5.45 -5.15
C ILE A 188 -12.25 -4.87 -4.68
N GLY A 189 -13.30 -5.18 -5.43
CA GLY A 189 -14.65 -4.69 -5.16
C GLY A 189 -15.23 -5.33 -3.89
N HIS A 190 -16.25 -4.70 -3.31
CA HIS A 190 -16.94 -5.23 -2.14
C HIS A 190 -17.64 -6.57 -2.42
N LEU A 191 -18.45 -6.62 -3.49
CA LEU A 191 -19.34 -7.75 -3.76
C LEU A 191 -18.70 -8.86 -4.58
N HIS A 192 -18.37 -8.64 -5.85
CA HIS A 192 -18.03 -9.76 -6.73
C HIS A 192 -16.92 -9.48 -7.76
N ALA A 193 -16.30 -8.31 -7.77
CA ALA A 193 -15.37 -7.93 -8.84
C ALA A 193 -13.94 -7.79 -8.35
N GLU A 194 -13.00 -8.16 -9.21
CA GLU A 194 -11.57 -7.88 -9.09
C GLU A 194 -11.06 -7.30 -10.42
N GLY A 195 -9.98 -6.52 -10.37
CA GLY A 195 -9.38 -5.93 -11.56
C GLY A 195 -7.93 -5.54 -11.37
N ALA A 196 -7.21 -5.44 -12.48
CA ALA A 196 -5.86 -4.93 -12.53
C ALA A 196 -5.64 -4.10 -13.80
N CYS A 197 -4.89 -3.01 -13.69
CA CYS A 197 -4.37 -2.26 -14.82
C CYS A 197 -2.86 -2.20 -14.72
N GLU A 198 -2.18 -2.45 -15.83
CA GLU A 198 -0.74 -2.35 -15.93
C GLU A 198 -0.35 -1.15 -16.79
N LEU A 199 0.61 -0.37 -16.30
CA LEU A 199 1.13 0.80 -16.97
C LEU A 199 2.65 0.75 -17.02
N GLU A 200 3.21 1.30 -18.07
CA GLU A 200 4.65 1.51 -18.24
C GLU A 200 4.96 2.98 -18.52
N ALA A 201 6.14 3.41 -18.07
CA ALA A 201 6.68 4.71 -18.43
C ALA A 201 6.90 4.78 -19.95
N VAL A 202 6.65 5.96 -20.52
CA VAL A 202 7.02 6.27 -21.91
C VAL A 202 8.35 7.00 -21.93
N ASP A 203 9.24 6.61 -22.84
CA ASP A 203 10.52 7.28 -23.02
C ASP A 203 10.29 8.60 -23.76
N GLY A 204 10.45 9.72 -23.06
CA GLY A 204 10.08 11.04 -23.56
C GLY A 204 8.60 11.36 -23.35
N ARG A 205 8.29 12.60 -22.93
CA ARG A 205 6.91 12.98 -22.60
C ARG A 205 6.07 13.34 -23.82
N ARG A 206 6.69 13.68 -24.95
CA ARG A 206 6.00 13.86 -26.23
C ARG A 206 6.27 12.66 -27.11
N LEU A 207 5.20 12.03 -27.59
CA LEU A 207 5.27 11.00 -28.62
C LEU A 207 5.45 11.64 -30.00
#